data_AF-A0A372R0F2-F1
#
_entry.id   AF-A0A372R0F2-F1
#
_cell.length_a   1.000
_cell.length_b   1.000
_cell.length_c   1.000
_cell.angle_alpha   90.00
_cell.angle_beta   90.00
_cell.angle_gamma   90.00
#
_symmetry.space_group_name_H-M   'P 1'
#
loop_
_entity.id
_entity.type
_entity.pdbx_description
1 polymer ?
#
loop_
_entity_poly.entity_id
_entity_poly.type
_entity_poly.pdbx_seq_one_letter_code
_entity_poly.pdbx_strand_id
1 'polypeptide(L)'
;LNAIHKKNFIHRDFHSGNILSSSYQSWLICDLGLSQPSNSTLSKNEIYGVIPYIAPEIFEGSEFSKESDIYSMGMIMWELTTGCKPFANIDHDANLIYKIIDGKQPEITNDTPECFANLMKRCWNPDPSKRPLISEITESFSNWYYKDNSVEQFKQAESKRLELIESEQLGPEFSEKSHPGAIYTSRSLYSILNPSSTCSLNGM
;
A
#
# COMPACT_ATOMS: atom_id res chain seq x y z
N LEU A 1 9.63 -6.48 -6.03
CA LEU A 1 8.58 -7.44 -5.59
C LEU A 1 8.52 -8.67 -6.49
N ASN A 2 8.58 -8.50 -7.82
CA ASN A 2 8.58 -9.61 -8.79
C ASN A 2 9.59 -10.74 -8.47
N ALA A 3 10.81 -10.40 -8.08
CA ALA A 3 11.82 -11.39 -7.69
C ALA A 3 11.39 -12.25 -6.49
N ILE A 4 10.76 -11.65 -5.46
CA ILE A 4 10.26 -12.34 -4.26
C ILE A 4 9.13 -13.31 -4.65
N HIS A 5 8.13 -12.82 -5.38
CA HIS A 5 6.97 -13.61 -5.82
C HIS A 5 7.35 -14.76 -6.76
N LYS A 6 8.32 -14.55 -7.67
CA LYS A 6 8.88 -15.60 -8.55
C LYS A 6 9.61 -16.70 -7.79
N LYS A 7 10.19 -16.39 -6.63
CA LYS A 7 10.77 -17.38 -5.72
C LYS A 7 9.72 -18.07 -4.85
N ASN A 8 8.44 -17.81 -5.10
CA ASN A 8 7.31 -18.34 -4.35
C ASN A 8 7.23 -17.85 -2.89
N PHE A 9 7.80 -16.68 -2.61
CA PHE A 9 7.71 -15.99 -1.32
C PHE A 9 6.70 -14.83 -1.37
N ILE A 10 6.25 -14.44 -0.19
CA ILE A 10 5.43 -13.24 0.08
C ILE A 10 6.19 -12.33 1.04
N HIS A 11 6.03 -11.01 0.88
CA HIS A 11 6.73 -10.01 1.71
C HIS A 11 6.03 -9.80 3.05
N ARG A 12 4.70 -9.73 3.05
CA ARG A 12 3.79 -9.51 4.20
C ARG A 12 3.79 -8.13 4.82
N ASP A 13 4.91 -7.42 4.73
CA ASP A 13 5.05 -6.05 5.26
C ASP A 13 5.55 -5.07 4.19
N PHE A 14 4.95 -5.13 2.99
CA PHE A 14 5.39 -4.32 1.88
C PHE A 14 4.78 -2.91 1.96
N HIS A 15 5.60 -1.90 2.26
CA HIS A 15 5.20 -0.50 2.27
C HIS A 15 6.38 0.38 1.86
N SER A 16 6.15 1.66 1.59
CA SER A 16 7.19 2.60 1.14
C SER A 16 8.35 2.77 2.12
N GLY A 17 8.10 2.64 3.44
CA GLY A 17 9.18 2.58 4.45
C GLY A 17 10.18 1.40 4.27
N ASN A 18 9.78 0.33 3.58
CA ASN A 18 10.62 -0.82 3.26
C ASN A 18 11.17 -0.75 1.82
N ILE A 19 11.18 0.44 1.21
CA ILE A 19 11.80 0.72 -0.08
C ILE A 19 12.94 1.71 0.13
N LEU A 20 14.16 1.26 -0.10
CA LEU A 20 15.38 2.06 0.01
C LEU A 20 15.74 2.67 -1.34
N SER A 21 16.16 3.93 -1.30
CA SER A 21 16.79 4.59 -2.46
C SER A 21 18.29 4.42 -2.38
N SER A 22 18.90 3.89 -3.44
CA SER A 22 20.35 3.86 -3.62
C SER A 22 20.82 5.08 -4.41
N SER A 23 22.07 5.49 -4.20
CA SER A 23 22.71 6.64 -4.88
C SER A 23 22.70 6.54 -6.42
N TYR A 24 22.42 5.36 -6.97
CA TYR A 24 22.39 5.09 -8.42
C TYR A 24 20.97 5.07 -9.01
N GLN A 25 20.02 5.83 -8.43
CA GLN A 25 18.62 5.86 -8.88
C GLN A 25 17.95 4.47 -8.90
N SER A 26 18.44 3.55 -8.07
CA SER A 26 17.85 2.22 -7.93
C SER A 26 17.10 2.11 -6.62
N TRP A 27 15.95 1.43 -6.68
CA TRP A 27 15.06 1.23 -5.55
C TRP A 27 15.12 -0.23 -5.13
N LEU A 28 15.38 -0.47 -3.85
CA LEU A 28 15.54 -1.81 -3.29
C LEU A 28 14.48 -2.07 -2.25
N ILE A 29 13.82 -3.22 -2.35
CA ILE A 29 12.91 -3.70 -1.30
C ILE A 29 13.76 -4.34 -0.22
N CYS A 30 13.58 -3.92 1.03
CA CYS A 30 14.27 -4.44 2.20
C CYS A 30 13.28 -5.07 3.20
N ASP A 31 13.79 -5.44 4.37
CA ASP A 31 13.03 -6.01 5.49
C ASP A 31 12.19 -7.24 5.15
N LEU A 32 12.90 -8.34 4.84
CA LEU A 32 12.29 -9.65 4.60
C LEU A 32 12.11 -10.45 5.90
N GLY A 33 12.19 -9.82 7.08
CA GLY A 33 12.12 -10.51 8.38
C GLY A 33 10.81 -11.26 8.62
N LEU A 34 9.73 -10.80 7.98
CA LEU A 34 8.40 -11.41 8.05
C LEU A 34 8.06 -12.26 6.82
N SER A 35 8.92 -12.26 5.80
CA SER A 35 8.68 -12.96 4.55
C SER A 35 8.61 -14.47 4.75
N GLN A 36 7.72 -15.13 4.03
CA GLN A 36 7.55 -16.57 4.12
C GLN A 36 7.23 -17.20 2.75
N PRO A 37 7.41 -18.53 2.61
CA PRO A 37 6.90 -19.24 1.44
C PRO A 37 5.38 -19.08 1.34
N SER A 38 4.87 -18.86 0.14
CA SER A 38 3.42 -18.70 -0.11
C SER A 38 2.58 -19.96 0.16
N ASN A 39 3.22 -21.13 0.27
CA ASN A 39 2.59 -22.40 0.62
C ASN A 39 2.83 -22.79 2.09
N SER A 40 3.34 -21.87 2.91
CA SER A 40 3.54 -22.09 4.33
C SER A 40 2.20 -22.28 5.02
N THR A 41 2.02 -23.41 5.71
CA THR A 41 0.86 -23.70 6.56
C THR A 41 1.08 -23.25 8.02
N LEU A 42 2.09 -22.42 8.27
CA LEU A 42 2.33 -21.87 9.61
C LEU A 42 1.08 -21.08 10.01
N SER A 43 0.46 -21.55 11.10
CA SER A 43 -0.81 -21.06 11.68
C SER A 43 -0.97 -19.55 11.61
N LYS A 44 -2.20 -19.06 11.36
CA LYS A 44 -2.69 -17.67 11.49
C LYS A 44 -1.71 -16.78 12.26
N ASN A 45 -0.72 -16.27 11.55
CA ASN A 45 0.29 -15.43 12.18
C ASN A 45 -0.41 -14.16 12.66
N GLU A 46 0.05 -13.65 13.80
CA GLU A 46 -0.28 -12.31 14.26
C GLU A 46 -0.20 -11.32 13.09
N ILE A 47 -1.22 -10.47 12.97
CA ILE A 47 -1.22 -9.43 11.94
C ILE A 47 -0.21 -8.39 12.37
N TYR A 48 0.88 -8.31 11.60
CA TYR A 48 1.95 -7.36 11.78
C TYR A 48 2.10 -6.54 10.51
N GLY A 49 2.21 -5.22 10.65
CA GLY A 49 2.48 -4.31 9.54
C GLY A 49 1.93 -2.91 9.77
N VAL A 50 1.68 -2.19 8.68
CA VAL A 50 1.21 -0.80 8.67
C VAL A 50 -0.22 -0.76 8.12
N ILE A 51 -1.21 -0.36 8.95
CA ILE A 51 -2.66 -0.50 8.66
C ILE A 51 -3.06 -0.11 7.23
N PRO A 52 -2.72 1.09 6.72
CA PRO A 52 -3.08 1.48 5.36
C PRO A 52 -2.61 0.55 4.23
N TYR A 53 -1.55 -0.23 4.44
CA TYR A 53 -0.96 -1.10 3.42
C TYR A 53 -1.42 -2.55 3.53
N ILE A 54 -2.11 -2.91 4.61
CA ILE A 54 -2.60 -4.27 4.83
C ILE A 54 -3.90 -4.45 4.05
N ALA A 55 -3.95 -5.52 3.25
CA ALA A 55 -5.12 -5.84 2.44
C ALA A 55 -6.35 -6.20 3.31
N PRO A 56 -7.58 -5.82 2.91
CA PRO A 56 -8.77 -5.98 3.73
C PRO A 56 -9.02 -7.43 4.18
N GLU A 57 -8.77 -8.40 3.29
CA GLU A 57 -9.00 -9.82 3.56
C GLU A 57 -8.13 -10.36 4.72
N ILE A 58 -7.00 -9.71 5.00
CA ILE A 58 -6.11 -10.08 6.11
C ILE A 58 -6.75 -9.73 7.44
N PHE A 59 -7.41 -8.58 7.54
CA PHE A 59 -8.17 -8.19 8.73
C PHE A 59 -9.39 -9.10 8.96
N GLU A 60 -9.92 -9.67 7.88
CA GLU A 60 -11.01 -10.66 7.92
C GLU A 60 -10.53 -12.09 8.25
N GLY A 61 -9.23 -12.26 8.51
CA GLY A 61 -8.64 -13.51 8.98
C GLY A 61 -8.14 -14.44 7.88
N SER A 62 -8.02 -13.96 6.64
CA SER A 62 -7.31 -14.65 5.59
C SER A 62 -5.81 -14.64 5.84
N GLU A 63 -5.10 -15.60 5.24
CA GLU A 63 -3.65 -15.63 5.29
C GLU A 63 -3.05 -14.60 4.32
N PHE A 64 -1.87 -14.08 4.66
CA PHE A 64 -1.10 -13.26 3.73
C PHE A 64 -0.77 -14.04 2.46
N SER A 65 -0.82 -13.35 1.33
CA SER A 65 -0.61 -13.94 0.01
C SER A 65 0.20 -13.01 -0.89
N LYS A 66 0.45 -13.43 -2.14
CA LYS A 66 1.10 -12.55 -3.11
C LYS A 66 0.17 -11.39 -3.45
N GLU A 67 -1.12 -11.67 -3.55
CA GLU A 67 -2.20 -10.73 -3.84
C GLU A 67 -2.36 -9.69 -2.71
N SER A 68 -2.08 -10.05 -1.45
CA SER A 68 -2.03 -9.05 -0.38
C SER A 68 -0.84 -8.09 -0.53
N ASP A 69 0.34 -8.55 -0.97
CA ASP A 69 1.44 -7.64 -1.31
C ASP A 69 1.09 -6.73 -2.52
N ILE A 70 0.24 -7.20 -3.44
CA ILE A 70 -0.23 -6.39 -4.58
C ILE A 70 -1.15 -5.25 -4.11
N TYR A 71 -2.01 -5.49 -3.13
CA TYR A 71 -2.79 -4.42 -2.52
C TYR A 71 -1.88 -3.33 -1.95
N SER A 72 -0.83 -3.74 -1.22
CA SER A 72 0.15 -2.81 -0.67
C SER A 72 0.93 -2.05 -1.76
N MET A 73 1.25 -2.71 -2.87
CA MET A 73 1.79 -2.05 -4.07
C MET A 73 0.85 -0.97 -4.60
N GLY A 74 -0.47 -1.21 -4.62
CA GLY A 74 -1.46 -0.20 -5.01
C GLY A 74 -1.44 1.03 -4.09
N MET A 75 -1.26 0.83 -2.79
CA MET A 75 -1.12 1.94 -1.83
C MET A 75 0.15 2.76 -2.07
N ILE A 76 1.26 2.10 -2.37
CA ILE A 76 2.51 2.78 -2.76
C ILE A 76 2.33 3.53 -4.07
N MET A 77 1.62 2.96 -5.06
CA MET A 77 1.30 3.65 -6.31
C MET A 77 0.56 4.97 -6.04
N TRP A 78 -0.37 4.98 -5.08
CA TRP A 78 -1.07 6.21 -4.68
C TRP A 78 -0.16 7.22 -3.96
N GLU A 79 0.79 6.75 -3.15
CA GLU A 79 1.80 7.65 -2.58
C GLU A 79 2.61 8.36 -3.67
N LEU A 80 2.92 7.65 -4.76
CA LEU A 80 3.69 8.22 -5.87
C LEU A 80 2.92 9.31 -6.63
N THR A 81 1.60 9.25 -6.68
CA THR A 81 0.79 10.29 -7.36
C THR A 81 0.62 11.53 -6.50
N THR A 82 0.52 11.36 -5.18
CA THR A 82 0.18 12.46 -4.26
C THR A 82 1.36 13.01 -3.46
N GLY A 83 2.45 12.25 -3.34
CA GLY A 83 3.52 12.51 -2.38
C GLY A 83 3.10 12.36 -0.91
N CYS A 84 1.88 11.89 -0.65
CA CYS A 84 1.27 11.81 0.67
C CYS A 84 1.20 10.36 1.16
N LYS A 85 1.15 10.16 2.49
CA LYS A 85 0.90 8.83 3.06
C LYS A 85 -0.59 8.49 3.03
N PRO A 86 -0.99 7.24 2.74
CA PRO A 86 -2.40 6.88 2.68
C PRO A 86 -3.05 7.01 4.05
N PHE A 87 -4.19 7.71 4.12
CA PHE A 87 -4.96 7.97 5.35
C PHE A 87 -4.22 8.76 6.45
N ALA A 88 -3.25 9.62 6.09
CA ALA A 88 -2.45 10.40 7.05
C ALA A 88 -3.27 11.26 8.03
N ASN A 89 -4.45 11.68 7.62
CA ASN A 89 -5.38 12.54 8.35
C ASN A 89 -6.30 11.78 9.33
N ILE A 90 -6.16 10.47 9.48
CA ILE A 90 -7.05 9.63 10.29
C ILE A 90 -6.22 8.84 11.32
N ASP A 91 -6.80 8.57 12.48
CA ASP A 91 -6.21 7.64 13.45
C ASP A 91 -6.05 6.24 12.85
N HIS A 92 -4.92 5.59 13.11
CA HIS A 92 -4.65 4.22 12.67
C HIS A 92 -5.10 3.24 13.76
N ASP A 93 -6.41 3.19 13.98
CA ASP A 93 -7.08 2.38 14.99
C ASP A 93 -8.02 1.33 14.37
N ALA A 94 -8.84 0.69 15.21
CA ALA A 94 -9.84 -0.28 14.75
C ALA A 94 -10.89 0.35 13.81
N ASN A 95 -11.22 1.64 13.97
CA ASN A 95 -12.19 2.31 13.11
C ASN A 95 -11.68 2.44 11.68
N LEU A 96 -10.39 2.76 11.49
CA LEU A 96 -9.80 2.77 10.14
C LEU A 96 -9.79 1.36 9.53
N ILE A 97 -9.48 0.33 10.32
CA ILE A 97 -9.54 -1.07 9.85
C ILE A 97 -10.94 -1.42 9.33
N TYR A 98 -12.00 -1.15 10.11
CA TYR A 98 -13.37 -1.41 9.65
C TYR A 98 -13.71 -0.64 8.38
N LYS A 99 -13.31 0.63 8.27
CA LYS A 99 -13.51 1.40 7.04
C LYS A 99 -12.79 0.78 5.84
N ILE A 100 -11.58 0.25 6.00
CA ILE A 100 -10.82 -0.42 4.94
C ILE A 100 -11.54 -1.71 4.51
N ILE A 101 -12.02 -2.51 5.46
CA ILE A 101 -12.85 -3.71 5.18
C ILE A 101 -14.11 -3.32 4.40
N ASP A 102 -14.76 -2.22 4.76
CA ASP A 102 -15.94 -1.67 4.06
C ASP A 102 -15.60 -1.00 2.71
N GLY A 103 -14.35 -1.09 2.26
CA GLY A 103 -13.91 -0.63 0.93
C GLY A 103 -13.41 0.80 0.88
N LYS A 104 -13.09 1.44 2.02
CA LYS A 104 -12.44 2.77 2.03
C LYS A 104 -11.09 2.69 1.32
N GLN A 105 -10.93 3.55 0.32
CA GLN A 105 -9.69 3.77 -0.41
C GLN A 105 -9.29 5.24 -0.33
N PRO A 106 -8.01 5.58 -0.49
CA PRO A 106 -7.59 6.97 -0.69
C PRO A 106 -8.23 7.54 -1.96
N GLU A 107 -8.51 8.84 -1.95
CA GLU A 107 -9.07 9.53 -3.12
C GLU A 107 -8.02 9.63 -4.23
N ILE A 108 -8.38 9.23 -5.45
CA ILE A 108 -7.50 9.38 -6.62
C ILE A 108 -7.64 10.81 -7.12
N THR A 109 -6.53 11.55 -7.10
CA THR A 109 -6.48 12.94 -7.51
C THR A 109 -6.61 13.08 -9.03
N ASN A 110 -7.20 14.19 -9.48
CA ASN A 110 -7.57 14.40 -10.88
C ASN A 110 -6.36 14.62 -11.82
N ASP A 111 -5.14 14.73 -11.29
CA ASP A 111 -3.86 14.72 -12.01
C ASP A 111 -3.32 13.31 -12.26
N THR A 112 -3.91 12.27 -11.64
CA THR A 112 -3.44 10.90 -11.86
C THR A 112 -3.76 10.46 -13.31
N PRO A 113 -2.76 9.99 -14.09
CA PRO A 113 -3.02 9.46 -15.43
C PRO A 113 -4.02 8.29 -15.38
N GLU A 114 -5.04 8.30 -16.25
CA GLU A 114 -6.09 7.26 -16.30
C GLU A 114 -5.54 5.82 -16.33
N CYS A 115 -4.55 5.52 -17.17
CA CYS A 115 -3.93 4.19 -17.22
C CYS A 115 -3.29 3.77 -15.88
N PHE A 116 -2.69 4.72 -15.15
CA PHE A 116 -2.10 4.51 -13.84
C PHE A 116 -3.19 4.30 -12.77
N ALA A 117 -4.22 5.14 -12.78
CA ALA A 117 -5.39 5.02 -11.91
C ALA A 117 -6.10 3.67 -12.10
N ASN A 118 -6.26 3.21 -13.34
CA ASN A 118 -6.89 1.93 -13.64
C ASN A 118 -6.06 0.75 -13.13
N LEU A 119 -4.73 0.78 -13.28
CA LEU A 119 -3.86 -0.26 -12.72
C LEU A 119 -3.90 -0.25 -11.18
N MET A 120 -3.85 0.93 -10.57
CA MET A 120 -3.93 1.11 -9.12
C MET A 120 -5.25 0.57 -8.55
N LYS A 121 -6.40 0.88 -9.18
CA LYS A 121 -7.72 0.32 -8.81
C LYS A 121 -7.76 -1.21 -8.93
N ARG A 122 -7.11 -1.79 -9.95
CA ARG A 122 -6.99 -3.25 -10.07
C ARG A 122 -6.19 -3.86 -8.91
N CYS A 123 -5.14 -3.19 -8.44
CA CYS A 123 -4.40 -3.61 -7.25
C CYS A 123 -5.26 -3.60 -5.98
N TRP A 124 -6.23 -2.69 -5.88
CA TRP A 124 -7.17 -2.60 -4.76
C TRP A 124 -8.46 -3.39 -4.94
N ASN A 125 -8.51 -4.35 -5.87
CA ASN A 125 -9.72 -5.14 -6.06
C ASN A 125 -10.09 -5.86 -4.74
N PRO A 126 -11.37 -5.77 -4.28
CA PRO A 126 -11.81 -6.47 -3.07
C PRO A 126 -11.60 -7.98 -3.14
N ASP A 127 -11.74 -8.56 -4.34
CA ASP A 127 -11.43 -9.96 -4.60
C ASP A 127 -9.92 -10.10 -4.90
N PRO A 128 -9.13 -10.72 -4.00
CA PRO A 128 -7.69 -10.84 -4.19
C PRO A 128 -7.31 -11.55 -5.48
N SER A 129 -8.14 -12.51 -5.94
CA SER A 129 -7.88 -13.27 -7.17
C SER A 129 -7.99 -12.44 -8.45
N LYS A 130 -8.65 -11.27 -8.38
CA LYS A 130 -8.78 -10.31 -9.49
C LYS A 130 -7.67 -9.27 -9.53
N ARG A 131 -6.80 -9.25 -8.51
CA ARG A 131 -5.64 -8.37 -8.49
C ARG A 131 -4.61 -8.84 -9.52
N PRO A 132 -3.90 -7.92 -10.19
CA PRO A 132 -2.91 -8.29 -11.20
C PRO A 132 -1.72 -9.00 -10.56
N LEU A 133 -1.10 -9.91 -11.29
CA LEU A 133 0.21 -10.42 -10.93
C LEU A 133 1.25 -9.28 -11.00
N ILE A 134 2.27 -9.36 -10.16
CA ILE A 134 3.38 -8.39 -10.19
C ILE A 134 4.10 -8.32 -11.54
N SER A 135 4.07 -9.41 -12.33
CA SER A 135 4.57 -9.42 -13.70
C SER A 135 3.75 -8.52 -14.63
N GLU A 136 2.42 -8.52 -14.51
CA GLU A 136 1.53 -7.65 -15.29
C GLU A 136 1.73 -6.17 -14.94
N ILE A 137 1.97 -5.86 -13.66
CA ILE A 137 2.31 -4.50 -13.21
C ILE A 137 3.64 -4.07 -13.84
N THR A 138 4.66 -4.94 -13.77
CA THR A 138 5.99 -4.67 -14.35
C THR A 138 5.91 -4.46 -15.87
N GLU A 139 5.11 -5.27 -16.55
CA GLU A 139 4.86 -5.14 -17.98
C GLU A 139 4.12 -3.83 -18.31
N SER A 140 3.13 -3.45 -17.52
CA SER A 140 2.42 -2.18 -17.68
C SER A 140 3.38 -0.99 -17.58
N PHE A 141 4.23 -0.95 -16.54
CA PHE A 141 5.24 0.10 -16.38
C PHE A 141 6.24 0.12 -17.53
N SER A 142 6.71 -1.05 -17.97
CA SER A 142 7.62 -1.17 -19.10
C SER A 142 6.97 -0.67 -20.39
N ASN A 143 5.70 -1.00 -20.61
CA ASN A 143 4.94 -0.52 -21.76
C ASN A 143 4.81 1.01 -21.74
N TRP A 144 4.50 1.62 -20.59
CA TRP A 144 4.39 3.08 -20.50
C TRP A 144 5.74 3.79 -20.68
N TYR A 145 6.82 3.19 -20.20
CA TYR A 145 8.15 3.78 -20.29
C TYR A 145 8.76 3.66 -21.69
N TYR A 146 8.57 2.53 -22.38
CA TYR A 146 9.21 2.26 -23.67
C TYR A 146 8.30 2.49 -24.88
N LYS A 147 6.97 2.49 -24.71
CA LYS A 147 6.02 2.71 -25.82
C LYS A 147 5.44 4.12 -25.73
N ASP A 148 5.52 4.86 -26.84
CA ASP A 148 5.14 6.28 -26.92
C ASP A 148 3.64 6.54 -26.64
N ASN A 149 2.80 5.51 -26.79
CA ASN A 149 1.34 5.62 -26.73
C ASN A 149 0.77 6.16 -25.41
N SER A 150 1.53 6.16 -24.32
CA SER A 150 1.10 6.71 -23.02
C SER A 150 1.80 8.02 -22.65
N VAL A 151 2.86 8.40 -23.36
CA VAL A 151 3.72 9.54 -22.98
C VAL A 151 2.92 10.83 -22.88
N GLU A 152 2.00 11.06 -23.80
CA GLU A 152 1.17 12.28 -23.81
C GLU A 152 0.25 12.38 -22.58
N GLN A 153 -0.39 11.27 -22.20
CA GLN A 153 -1.26 11.23 -21.02
C GLN A 153 -0.47 11.49 -19.72
N PHE A 154 0.76 10.98 -19.62
CA PHE A 154 1.63 11.25 -18.46
C PHE A 154 2.14 12.69 -18.46
N LYS A 155 2.43 13.31 -19.62
CA LYS A 155 2.79 14.73 -19.69
C LYS A 155 1.66 15.64 -19.24
N GLN A 156 0.43 15.38 -19.71
CA GLN A 156 -0.75 16.14 -19.31
C GLN A 156 -1.04 16.02 -17.82
N ALA A 157 -0.95 14.80 -17.28
CA ALA A 157 -1.02 14.53 -15.85
C ALA A 157 0.04 15.32 -15.07
N GLU A 158 1.30 15.32 -15.53
CA GLU A 158 2.39 16.04 -14.89
C GLU A 158 2.19 17.55 -14.89
N SER A 159 1.77 18.15 -16.02
CA SER A 159 1.43 19.57 -16.08
C SER A 159 0.33 19.93 -15.06
N LYS A 160 -0.72 19.11 -14.99
CA LYS A 160 -1.81 19.31 -14.02
C LYS A 160 -1.35 19.14 -12.57
N ARG A 161 -0.48 18.17 -12.30
CA ARG A 161 0.12 17.95 -10.98
C ARG A 161 0.92 19.17 -10.53
N LEU A 162 1.72 19.76 -11.42
CA LEU A 162 2.48 20.98 -11.14
C LEU A 162 1.55 22.17 -10.83
N GLU A 163 0.48 22.36 -11.61
CA GLU A 163 -0.53 23.40 -11.34
C GLU A 163 -1.21 23.21 -9.96
N LEU A 164 -1.53 21.97 -9.58
CA LEU A 164 -2.11 21.67 -8.26
C LEU A 164 -1.15 21.93 -7.11
N ILE A 165 0.15 21.68 -7.31
CA ILE A 165 1.18 21.99 -6.31
C ILE A 165 1.37 23.50 -6.18
N GLU A 166 1.47 24.22 -7.30
CA GLU A 166 1.60 25.68 -7.31
C GLU A 166 0.39 26.39 -6.69
N SER A 167 -0.80 25.79 -6.80
CA SER A 167 -2.02 26.28 -6.18
C SER A 167 -2.29 25.74 -4.77
N GLU A 168 -1.32 25.04 -4.17
CA GLU A 168 -1.39 24.49 -2.80
C GLU A 168 -2.54 23.49 -2.58
N GLN A 169 -2.98 22.80 -3.64
CA GLN A 169 -4.06 21.80 -3.59
C GLN A 169 -3.54 20.36 -3.50
N LEU A 170 -2.24 20.15 -3.69
CA LEU A 170 -1.60 18.83 -3.67
C LEU A 170 -0.23 18.88 -2.99
N GLY A 171 0.09 17.83 -2.24
CA GLY A 171 1.40 17.64 -1.60
C GLY A 171 1.30 17.44 -0.08
N PRO A 172 2.36 16.88 0.54
CA PRO A 172 2.35 16.51 1.96
C PRO A 172 2.18 17.72 2.91
N GLU A 173 2.57 18.91 2.48
CA GLU A 173 2.43 20.16 3.26
C GLU A 173 0.99 20.68 3.30
N PHE A 174 0.16 20.29 2.33
CA PHE A 174 -1.19 20.83 2.13
C PHE A 174 -2.31 19.77 2.22
N SER A 175 -1.94 18.48 2.25
CA SER A 175 -2.85 17.42 2.65
C SER A 175 -3.39 17.68 4.06
N GLU A 176 -4.61 17.20 4.35
CA GLU A 176 -5.21 17.31 5.69
C GLU A 176 -4.18 16.94 6.77
N LYS A 177 -4.04 17.81 7.79
CA LYS A 177 -2.99 17.68 8.83
C LYS A 177 -2.89 16.24 9.33
N SER A 178 -1.67 15.71 9.35
CA SER A 178 -1.39 14.37 9.85
C SER A 178 -1.98 14.18 11.26
N HIS A 179 -2.77 13.13 11.44
CA HIS A 179 -3.33 12.78 12.72
C HIS A 179 -2.22 12.22 13.62
N PRO A 180 -2.12 12.60 14.91
CA PRO A 180 -1.07 12.11 15.80
C PRO A 180 -1.09 10.58 16.01
N GLY A 181 -2.25 9.95 15.79
CA GLY A 181 -2.42 8.50 15.79
C GLY A 181 -2.13 7.80 14.46
N ALA A 182 -1.80 8.53 13.39
CA ALA A 182 -1.37 7.95 12.13
C ALA A 182 0.05 7.38 12.25
N ILE A 183 0.16 6.04 12.20
CA ILE A 183 1.40 5.31 12.45
C ILE A 183 1.82 4.55 11.19
N TYR A 184 3.03 4.85 10.70
CA TYR A 184 3.61 4.32 9.47
C TYR A 184 4.82 3.41 9.69
N THR A 185 5.04 2.99 10.93
CA THR A 185 6.03 1.97 11.30
C THR A 185 5.32 0.65 11.58
N SER A 186 5.88 -0.44 11.10
CA SER A 186 5.32 -1.78 11.26
C SER A 186 5.20 -2.15 12.74
N ARG A 187 4.04 -2.70 13.11
CA ARG A 187 3.74 -3.11 14.49
C ARG A 187 2.77 -4.29 14.50
N SER A 188 2.74 -5.01 15.61
CA SER A 188 1.65 -5.93 15.90
C SER A 188 0.34 -5.15 16.03
N LEU A 189 -0.73 -5.70 15.43
CA LEU A 189 -2.09 -5.18 15.54
C LEU A 189 -2.94 -6.00 16.54
N TYR A 190 -2.32 -6.92 17.29
CA TYR A 190 -3.05 -7.80 18.21
C TYR A 190 -3.91 -7.03 19.22
N SER A 191 -3.38 -5.97 19.82
CA SER A 191 -4.10 -5.14 20.80
C SER A 191 -5.23 -4.32 20.19
N ILE A 192 -5.11 -3.92 18.93
CA ILE A 192 -6.13 -3.15 18.20
C ILE A 192 -7.31 -4.07 17.85
N LEU A 193 -7.01 -5.29 17.44
CA LEU A 193 -8.01 -6.29 17.04
C LEU A 193 -8.62 -7.04 18.24
N ASN A 194 -7.92 -7.08 19.38
CA ASN A 194 -8.38 -7.71 20.62
C ASN A 194 -8.29 -6.74 21.81
N PRO A 195 -9.09 -5.66 21.82
CA PRO A 195 -9.01 -4.64 22.86
C PRO A 195 -9.27 -5.19 24.26
N SER A 196 -10.10 -6.23 24.39
CA SER A 196 -10.48 -6.89 25.65
C SER A 196 -9.33 -7.65 26.34
N SER A 197 -8.25 -7.99 25.63
CA SER A 197 -7.13 -8.77 26.18
C SER A 197 -6.12 -7.94 26.97
N THR A 198 -6.23 -6.61 26.94
CA THR A 198 -5.26 -5.69 27.57
C THR A 198 -5.53 -5.41 29.05
N CYS A 199 -6.65 -5.88 29.62
CA CYS A 199 -7.05 -5.61 31.01
C CYS A 199 -6.56 -6.63 32.05
N SER A 200 -5.78 -7.66 31.70
CA SER A 200 -5.51 -8.80 32.60
C SER A 200 -4.12 -8.84 33.24
N LEU A 201 -3.28 -7.80 33.14
CA LEU A 201 -1.89 -7.84 33.67
C LEU A 201 -1.61 -6.93 34.89
N ASN A 202 -2.60 -6.21 35.42
CA ASN A 202 -2.43 -5.37 36.61
C ASN A 202 -3.28 -5.84 37.79
N GLY A 203 -3.11 -7.09 38.22
CA GLY A 203 -3.83 -7.61 39.37
C GLY A 203 -3.38 -8.99 39.85
N MET A 204 -2.15 -9.10 40.36
CA MET A 204 -1.77 -9.98 41.48
C MET A 204 -0.64 -9.33 42.27
#